data_AF-A0A2V6FWD2-F1
#
_entry.id   AF-A0A2V6FWD2-F1
#
_cell.length_a   1.000
_cell.length_b   1.000
_cell.length_c   1.000
_cell.angle_alpha   90.00
_cell.angle_beta   90.00
_cell.angle_gamma   90.00
#
_symmetry.space_group_name_H-M   'P 1'
#
loop_
_entity.id
_entity.type
_entity.pdbx_description
1 polymer ?
#
loop_
_entity_poly.entity_id
_entity_poly.type
_entity_poly.pdbx_seq_one_letter_code
_entity_poly.pdbx_strand_id
1 'polypeptide(L)'
;MGQEPDNTSVDPLWYKDAVIYELHVKTFCDSDGDGMGDFRGLMGKLDYLQELGITAIWLLPFYPSPQRDDGYDIADYFDVNPNFGTLDDFRALLDAAHERSLRVITELVINHTSDQNPWFQKSRRAVAATGVGG
;
A
#
# COMPACT_ATOMS: atom_id res chain seq x y z
N MET A 1 -37.72 17.72 -19.41
CA MET A 1 -36.36 17.27 -19.69
C MET A 1 -35.75 16.86 -18.37
N GLY A 2 -35.62 15.55 -18.12
CA GLY A 2 -34.93 15.05 -16.94
C GLY A 2 -33.44 15.31 -17.11
N GLN A 3 -32.78 15.83 -16.08
CA GLN A 3 -31.33 15.85 -16.03
C GLN A 3 -30.86 14.39 -15.91
N GLU A 4 -30.04 13.94 -16.85
CA GLU A 4 -29.29 12.70 -16.66
C GLU A 4 -28.34 12.88 -15.47
N PRO A 5 -28.16 11.86 -14.61
CA PRO A 5 -27.21 11.95 -13.52
C PRO A 5 -25.80 12.16 -14.10
N ASP A 6 -25.13 13.21 -13.63
CA ASP A 6 -23.73 13.48 -13.92
C ASP A 6 -22.88 12.33 -13.36
N ASN A 7 -22.52 11.37 -14.21
CA ASN A 7 -21.82 10.15 -13.86
C ASN A 7 -20.30 10.36 -13.64
N THR A 8 -19.87 11.54 -13.18
CA THR A 8 -18.44 11.85 -13.04
C THR A 8 -18.00 12.32 -11.65
N SER A 9 -18.91 12.61 -10.72
CA SER A 9 -18.51 12.96 -9.36
C SER A 9 -18.39 11.72 -8.47
N VAL A 10 -17.16 11.34 -8.14
CA VAL A 10 -16.90 10.42 -7.03
C VAL A 10 -17.54 10.98 -5.77
N ASP A 11 -18.40 10.21 -5.10
CA ASP A 11 -18.96 10.58 -3.80
C ASP A 11 -17.81 10.83 -2.81
N PRO A 12 -17.63 12.07 -2.31
CA PRO A 12 -16.56 12.38 -1.37
C PRO A 12 -16.70 11.64 -0.03
N LEU A 13 -17.87 11.09 0.27
CA LEU A 13 -18.17 10.36 1.50
C LEU A 13 -18.29 8.85 1.31
N TRP A 14 -17.81 8.31 0.18
CA TRP A 14 -17.87 6.87 -0.15
C TRP A 14 -17.40 5.96 0.99
N TYR A 15 -16.43 6.43 1.80
CA TYR A 15 -15.84 5.69 2.91
C TYR A 15 -16.81 5.43 4.07
N LYS A 16 -17.93 6.16 4.16
CA LYS A 16 -18.92 5.99 5.23
C LYS A 16 -19.70 4.67 5.12
N ASP A 17 -19.91 4.21 3.89
CA ASP A 17 -20.64 2.98 3.58
C ASP A 17 -19.71 1.86 3.09
N ALA A 18 -18.40 2.07 3.18
CA ALA A 18 -17.41 1.13 2.66
C ALA A 18 -17.35 -0.15 3.48
N VAL A 19 -17.43 -1.29 2.78
CA VAL A 19 -16.97 -2.59 3.29
C VAL A 19 -15.49 -2.72 2.93
N ILE A 20 -14.63 -2.58 3.94
CA ILE A 20 -13.17 -2.60 3.80
C ILE A 20 -12.65 -4.01 4.11
N TYR A 21 -11.84 -4.55 3.21
CA TYR A 21 -11.12 -5.80 3.43
C TYR A 21 -9.63 -5.49 3.59
N GLU A 22 -9.12 -5.71 4.79
CA GLU A 22 -7.70 -5.57 5.10
C GLU A 22 -6.94 -6.84 4.73
N LEU A 23 -5.83 -6.73 4.00
CA LEU A 23 -4.98 -7.87 3.65
C LEU A 23 -3.50 -7.50 3.55
N HIS A 24 -2.67 -8.51 3.78
CA HIS A 24 -1.23 -8.43 3.61
C HIS A 24 -0.83 -9.14 2.31
N VAL A 25 -0.19 -8.42 1.38
CA VAL A 25 0.24 -8.96 0.08
C VAL A 25 1.02 -10.26 0.26
N LYS A 26 2.01 -10.26 1.17
CA LYS A 26 2.86 -11.39 1.57
C LYS A 26 2.13 -12.70 1.85
N THR A 27 0.91 -12.66 2.39
CA THR A 27 0.21 -13.88 2.87
C THR A 27 -1.05 -14.20 2.09
N PHE A 28 -1.45 -13.35 1.14
CA PHE A 28 -2.75 -13.46 0.50
C PHE A 28 -2.78 -14.47 -0.67
N CYS A 29 -1.91 -14.30 -1.66
CA CYS A 29 -1.84 -15.22 -2.80
C CYS A 29 -0.47 -15.14 -3.50
N ASP A 30 0.23 -16.26 -3.54
CA ASP A 30 1.48 -16.48 -4.26
C ASP A 30 1.19 -16.80 -5.74
N SER A 31 1.86 -16.10 -6.66
CA SER A 31 1.69 -16.31 -8.11
C SER A 31 2.83 -17.03 -8.81
N ASP A 32 4.01 -17.14 -8.18
CA ASP A 32 5.22 -17.68 -8.81
C ASP A 32 5.80 -18.91 -8.08
N GLY A 33 5.24 -19.27 -6.93
CA GLY A 33 5.54 -20.47 -6.17
C GLY A 33 6.73 -20.32 -5.21
N ASP A 34 7.17 -19.10 -4.91
CA ASP A 34 8.26 -18.85 -3.96
C ASP A 34 7.86 -18.96 -2.48
N GLY A 35 6.55 -19.11 -2.21
CA GLY A 35 5.97 -19.22 -0.87
C GLY A 35 5.55 -17.88 -0.25
N MET A 36 5.66 -16.77 -0.98
CA MET A 36 5.20 -15.44 -0.59
C MET A 36 4.16 -14.92 -1.58
N GLY A 37 3.15 -14.23 -1.05
CA GLY A 37 2.18 -13.56 -1.88
C GLY A 37 2.74 -12.28 -2.50
N ASP A 38 2.26 -11.97 -3.70
CA ASP A 38 2.73 -10.89 -4.54
C ASP A 38 1.55 -10.14 -5.21
N PHE A 39 1.83 -9.01 -5.85
CA PHE A 39 0.79 -8.20 -6.48
C PHE A 39 0.07 -8.89 -7.64
N ARG A 40 0.74 -9.77 -8.38
CA ARG A 40 0.14 -10.52 -9.50
C ARG A 40 -0.83 -11.56 -8.94
N GLY A 41 -0.48 -12.21 -7.84
CA GLY A 41 -1.33 -13.15 -7.12
C GLY A 41 -2.56 -12.47 -6.55
N LEU A 42 -2.39 -11.32 -5.89
CA LEU A 42 -3.52 -10.50 -5.42
C LEU A 42 -4.41 -10.03 -6.57
N MET A 43 -3.82 -9.56 -7.67
CA MET A 43 -4.57 -9.13 -8.86
C MET A 43 -5.43 -10.27 -9.43
N GLY A 44 -4.91 -11.51 -9.43
CA GLY A 44 -5.65 -12.72 -9.81
C GLY A 44 -6.82 -13.11 -8.90
N LYS A 45 -7.00 -12.41 -7.77
CA LYS A 45 -8.10 -12.62 -6.81
C LYS A 45 -9.08 -11.45 -6.72
N LEU A 46 -8.91 -10.40 -7.53
CA LEU A 46 -9.82 -9.25 -7.49
C LEU A 46 -11.27 -9.62 -7.84
N ASP A 47 -11.49 -10.59 -8.72
CA ASP A 47 -12.85 -11.09 -9.03
C ASP A 47 -13.49 -11.73 -7.80
N TYR A 48 -12.73 -12.56 -7.05
CA TYR A 48 -13.18 -13.13 -5.77
C TYR A 48 -13.52 -12.04 -4.74
N LEU A 49 -12.67 -11.02 -4.62
CA LEU A 49 -12.90 -9.92 -3.69
C LEU A 49 -14.13 -9.09 -4.07
N GLN A 50 -14.36 -8.87 -5.37
CA GLN A 50 -15.57 -8.22 -5.87
C GLN A 50 -16.82 -9.06 -5.59
N GLU A 51 -16.78 -10.38 -5.87
CA GLU A 51 -17.87 -11.31 -5.58
C GLU A 51 -18.21 -11.40 -4.09
N LEU A 52 -17.19 -11.28 -3.23
CA LEU A 52 -17.37 -11.21 -1.77
C LEU A 52 -18.17 -9.97 -1.34
N GLY A 53 -18.24 -8.94 -2.19
CA GLY A 53 -19.02 -7.72 -1.97
C GLY A 53 -18.26 -6.62 -1.24
N ILE A 54 -16.93 -6.66 -1.23
CA ILE A 54 -16.12 -5.58 -0.65
C ILE A 54 -16.16 -4.35 -1.58
N THR A 55 -15.92 -3.18 -1.00
CA THR A 55 -15.86 -1.92 -1.76
C THR A 55 -14.47 -1.29 -1.76
N ALA A 56 -13.62 -1.71 -0.82
CA ALA A 56 -12.26 -1.22 -0.69
C ALA A 56 -11.32 -2.30 -0.16
N ILE A 57 -10.10 -2.31 -0.68
CA ILE A 57 -8.97 -3.10 -0.18
C ILE A 57 -8.10 -2.17 0.65
N TRP A 58 -7.75 -2.56 1.87
CA TRP A 58 -6.71 -1.91 2.66
C TRP A 58 -5.47 -2.80 2.68
N LEU A 59 -4.41 -2.33 2.05
CA LEU A 59 -3.14 -3.03 1.98
C LEU A 59 -2.28 -2.69 3.20
N LEU A 60 -1.92 -3.73 3.96
CA LEU A 60 -0.82 -3.66 4.93
C LEU A 60 0.49 -3.26 4.22
N PRO A 61 1.52 -2.79 4.95
CA PRO A 61 2.75 -2.28 4.35
C PRO A 61 3.38 -3.22 3.31
N PHE A 62 3.61 -2.67 2.11
CA PHE A 62 4.27 -3.35 1.00
C PHE A 62 5.53 -2.63 0.52
N TYR A 63 5.96 -1.58 1.24
CA TYR A 63 7.14 -0.79 0.94
C TYR A 63 8.44 -1.55 1.23
N PRO A 64 9.60 -1.16 0.66
CA PRO A 64 10.89 -1.68 1.06
C PRO A 64 11.07 -1.62 2.58
N SER A 65 11.37 -2.76 3.17
CA SER A 65 11.58 -2.92 4.61
C SER A 65 12.57 -4.07 4.84
N PRO A 66 13.41 -4.01 5.90
CA PRO A 66 14.22 -5.14 6.32
C PRO A 66 13.40 -6.23 7.05
N GLN A 67 12.08 -6.07 7.13
CA GLN A 67 11.10 -7.03 7.63
C GLN A 67 11.33 -7.41 9.10
N ARG A 68 11.78 -6.47 9.94
CA ARG A 68 11.95 -6.70 11.39
C ARG A 68 10.65 -6.49 12.17
N ASP A 69 9.67 -5.85 11.55
CA ASP A 69 8.32 -5.64 12.07
C ASP A 69 7.28 -5.87 10.95
N ASP A 70 7.42 -6.97 10.21
CA ASP A 70 6.52 -7.38 9.11
C ASP A 70 6.13 -6.25 8.12
N GLY A 71 7.08 -5.36 7.82
CA GLY A 71 6.90 -4.27 6.84
C GLY A 71 6.58 -2.90 7.45
N TYR A 72 6.29 -2.80 8.74
CA TYR A 72 6.05 -1.53 9.42
C TYR A 72 7.35 -0.72 9.62
N ASP A 73 8.51 -1.37 9.60
CA ASP A 73 9.83 -0.76 9.58
C ASP A 73 10.25 -0.31 8.16
N ILE A 74 9.58 0.70 7.62
CA ILE A 74 9.73 1.16 6.22
C ILE A 74 11.10 1.83 5.98
N ALA A 75 11.84 1.36 4.97
CA ALA A 75 13.12 1.89 4.53
C ALA A 75 13.01 2.90 3.37
N ASP A 76 11.98 2.79 2.52
CA ASP A 76 11.67 3.76 1.47
C ASP A 76 10.15 3.84 1.25
N TYR A 77 9.57 5.04 1.33
CA TYR A 77 8.12 5.24 1.16
C TYR A 77 7.70 5.39 -0.31
N PHE A 78 8.66 5.48 -1.24
CA PHE A 78 8.40 5.81 -2.64
C PHE A 78 8.50 4.61 -3.59
N ASP A 79 8.79 3.43 -3.06
CA ASP A 79 8.97 2.22 -3.85
C ASP A 79 8.24 1.03 -3.23
N VAL A 80 8.31 -0.12 -3.89
CA VAL A 80 7.68 -1.40 -3.51
C VAL A 80 8.76 -2.37 -3.01
N ASN A 81 8.44 -3.18 -2.01
CA ASN A 81 9.31 -4.27 -1.58
C ASN A 81 9.48 -5.27 -2.73
N PRO A 82 10.70 -5.57 -3.17
CA PRO A 82 10.92 -6.43 -4.34
C PRO A 82 10.38 -7.86 -4.18
N ASN A 83 10.12 -8.31 -2.95
CA ASN A 83 9.46 -9.60 -2.70
C ASN A 83 7.98 -9.62 -3.13
N PHE A 84 7.35 -8.46 -3.32
CA PHE A 84 5.93 -8.35 -3.68
C PHE A 84 5.71 -7.93 -5.13
N GLY A 85 6.78 -7.52 -5.83
CA GLY A 85 6.75 -7.04 -7.21
C GLY A 85 7.42 -5.67 -7.37
N THR A 86 6.97 -4.93 -8.37
CA THR A 86 7.49 -3.61 -8.73
C THR A 86 6.43 -2.53 -8.56
N LEU A 87 6.85 -1.26 -8.68
CA LEU A 87 5.92 -0.13 -8.74
C LEU A 87 4.95 -0.24 -9.94
N ASP A 88 5.37 -0.85 -11.05
CA ASP A 88 4.50 -1.09 -12.21
C ASP A 88 3.48 -2.20 -11.93
N ASP A 89 3.86 -3.27 -11.19
CA ASP A 89 2.91 -4.28 -10.75
C ASP A 89 1.87 -3.68 -9.79
N PHE A 90 2.27 -2.76 -8.90
CA PHE A 90 1.34 -2.04 -8.04
C PHE A 90 0.38 -1.15 -8.86
N ARG A 91 0.87 -0.43 -9.87
CA ARG A 91 0.01 0.35 -10.78
C ARG A 91 -0.99 -0.54 -11.51
N ALA A 92 -0.54 -1.69 -12.02
CA ALA A 92 -1.42 -2.65 -12.69
C ALA A 92 -2.51 -3.18 -11.75
N LEU A 93 -2.17 -3.46 -10.48
CA LEU A 93 -3.15 -3.81 -9.45
C LEU A 93 -4.17 -2.69 -9.22
N LEU A 94 -3.72 -1.43 -9.10
CA LEU A 94 -4.60 -0.28 -8.90
C LEU A 94 -5.59 -0.12 -10.07
N ASP A 95 -5.10 -0.20 -11.31
CA ASP A 95 -5.93 -0.10 -12.50
C ASP A 95 -6.98 -1.21 -12.52
N ALA A 96 -6.56 -2.47 -12.32
CA ALA A 96 -7.46 -3.62 -12.29
C ALA A 96 -8.49 -3.58 -11.14
N ALA A 97 -8.11 -3.03 -9.97
CA ALA A 97 -9.02 -2.83 -8.85
C ALA A 97 -10.06 -1.73 -9.18
N HIS A 98 -9.62 -0.61 -9.73
CA HIS A 98 -10.51 0.49 -10.10
C HIS A 98 -11.47 0.11 -11.23
N GLU A 99 -11.07 -0.71 -12.20
CA GLU A 99 -11.96 -1.29 -13.21
C GLU A 99 -13.12 -2.08 -12.58
N ARG A 100 -12.90 -2.66 -11.40
CA ARG A 100 -13.89 -3.39 -10.60
C ARG A 100 -14.64 -2.52 -9.62
N SER A 101 -14.48 -1.20 -9.69
CA SER A 101 -15.00 -0.23 -8.73
C SER A 101 -14.53 -0.45 -7.30
N LEU A 102 -13.40 -1.14 -7.11
CA LEU A 102 -12.75 -1.32 -5.82
C LEU A 102 -11.84 -0.13 -5.54
N ARG A 103 -11.95 0.46 -4.35
CA ARG A 103 -10.97 1.44 -3.86
C ARG A 103 -9.77 0.72 -3.26
N VAL A 104 -8.60 1.36 -3.28
CA VAL A 104 -7.40 0.86 -2.62
C VAL A 104 -6.88 1.89 -1.63
N ILE A 105 -6.69 1.46 -0.38
CA ILE A 105 -6.10 2.23 0.71
C ILE A 105 -4.73 1.61 1.01
N THR A 106 -3.71 2.43 1.16
CA THR A 106 -2.36 2.01 1.55
C THR A 106 -2.08 2.43 2.98
N GLU A 107 -1.34 1.61 3.72
CA GLU A 107 -0.87 1.98 5.05
C GLU A 107 0.08 3.20 5.03
N LEU A 108 -0.05 4.10 6.01
CA LEU A 108 0.81 5.28 6.18
C LEU A 108 1.46 5.27 7.57
N VAL A 109 2.57 4.53 7.70
CA VAL A 109 3.34 4.44 8.96
C VAL A 109 4.32 5.60 9.07
N ILE A 110 3.94 6.65 9.80
CA ILE A 110 4.75 7.88 9.92
C ILE A 110 5.21 8.21 11.35
N ASN A 111 4.84 7.38 12.33
CA ASN A 111 5.36 7.52 13.70
C ASN A 111 6.85 7.15 13.80
N HIS A 112 7.32 6.25 12.94
CA HIS A 112 8.70 5.76 12.89
C HIS A 112 9.08 5.35 11.46
N THR A 113 10.37 5.12 11.23
CA THR A 113 10.93 4.60 9.98
C THR A 113 12.08 3.64 10.30
N SER A 114 12.46 2.77 9.36
CA SER A 114 13.59 1.85 9.50
C SER A 114 14.88 2.58 9.84
N ASP A 115 15.78 1.94 10.59
CA ASP A 115 17.15 2.43 10.76
C ASP A 115 17.93 2.43 9.43
N GLN A 116 17.48 1.70 8.42
CA GLN A 116 18.02 1.70 7.05
C GLN A 116 17.51 2.85 6.19
N ASN A 117 16.46 3.57 6.62
CA ASN A 117 15.90 4.68 5.86
C ASN A 117 16.94 5.80 5.65
N PRO A 118 17.05 6.41 4.45
CA PRO A 118 18.00 7.49 4.18
C PRO A 118 17.92 8.67 5.17
N TRP A 119 16.73 8.99 5.67
CA TRP A 119 16.52 10.03 6.69
C TRP A 119 17.17 9.66 8.01
N PHE A 120 16.98 8.43 8.49
CA PHE A 120 17.63 7.95 9.71
C PHE A 120 19.15 7.91 9.57
N GLN A 121 19.64 7.41 8.44
CA GLN A 121 21.06 7.34 8.12
C GLN A 121 21.71 8.74 8.08
N LYS A 122 21.02 9.73 7.52
CA LYS A 122 21.45 11.13 7.51
C LYS A 122 21.44 11.74 8.91
N SER A 123 20.39 11.46 9.70
CA SER A 123 20.27 11.89 11.11
C SER A 123 21.42 11.35 11.97
N ARG A 124 21.71 10.04 11.90
CA ARG A 124 22.78 9.40 12.67
C ARG A 124 24.19 9.92 12.33
N ARG A 125 24.40 10.37 11.10
CA ARG A 125 25.68 10.97 10.66
C ARG A 125 25.77 12.48 10.93
N ALA A 126 24.69 13.11 11.37
CA ALA A 126 24.72 14.53 11.68
C ALA A 126 25.70 14.77 12.83
N VAL A 127 26.59 15.74 12.63
CA VAL A 127 27.46 16.20 13.72
C VAL A 127 26.54 16.76 14.79
N ALA A 128 26.72 16.32 16.05
CA ALA A 128 26.02 16.92 17.17
C ALA A 128 26.20 18.43 17.08
N ALA A 129 25.12 19.20 17.23
CA ALA A 129 25.25 20.65 17.35
C ALA A 129 26.16 20.91 18.55
N THR A 130 27.44 21.13 18.29
CA THR A 130 28.38 21.61 19.30
C THR A 130 27.82 22.97 19.67
N GLY A 131 27.39 23.09 20.92
CA GLY A 131 26.80 24.32 21.42
C GLY A 131 27.75 25.47 21.14
N VAL A 132 27.39 26.31 20.17
CA VAL A 132 27.90 27.67 20.11
C VAL A 132 27.17 28.41 21.22
N GLY A 133 27.75 28.40 22.40
CA GLY A 133 27.23 29.09 23.57
C GLY A 133 28.23 29.06 24.72
N GLY A 134 28.95 30.17 24.91
CA GLY A 134 29.67 30.52 26.13
C GLY A 134 31.17 30.68 25.97
#